data_AF-A0A2V5QRZ6-F1
#
_entry.id   AF-A0A2V5QRZ6-F1
#
_cell.length_a   1.000
_cell.length_b   1.000
_cell.length_c   1.000
_cell.angle_alpha   90.00
_cell.angle_beta   90.00
_cell.angle_gamma   90.00
#
_symmetry.space_group_name_H-M   'P 1'
#
loop_
_entity.id
_entity.type
_entity.pdbx_description
1 polymer ?
#
loop_
_entity_poly.entity_id
_entity_poly.type
_entity_poly.pdbx_seq_one_letter_code
_entity_poly.pdbx_strand_id
1 'polypeptide(L)' 'MSLAPDDDAILYNASCVFAVLGEGDQALTGLQRAIEAGLAGGDWISHDPDWEQLRDHPRFQTLVERLRRSQD' A
#
# COMPACT_ATOMS: atom_id res chain seq x y z
N MET A 1 21.47 -0.14 -15.22
CA MET A 1 20.21 -0.70 -14.69
C MET A 1 20.04 -0.13 -13.29
N SER A 2 19.28 0.96 -13.16
CA SER A 2 19.04 1.56 -11.85
C SER A 2 17.96 0.73 -11.17
N LEU A 3 18.22 0.22 -9.98
CA LEU A 3 17.15 -0.23 -9.09
C LEU A 3 16.36 1.03 -8.80
N ALA A 4 15.13 1.14 -9.29
CA ALA A 4 14.27 2.29 -9.04
C ALA A 4 13.72 2.13 -7.61
N PRO A 5 14.34 2.77 -6.59
CA PRO A 5 13.94 2.54 -5.20
C PRO A 5 12.61 3.21 -4.86
N ASP A 6 12.13 4.06 -5.77
CA ASP A 6 10.89 4.83 -5.71
C ASP A 6 9.88 4.33 -6.77
N ASP A 7 10.06 3.12 -7.31
CA ASP A 7 9.04 2.48 -8.14
C ASP A 7 7.86 2.06 -7.25
N ASP A 8 6.68 2.54 -7.60
CA ASP A 8 5.45 2.36 -6.84
C ASP A 8 5.09 0.87 -6.67
N ALA A 9 5.26 0.06 -7.72
CA ALA A 9 5.01 -1.37 -7.67
C ALA A 9 6.02 -2.11 -6.77
N ILE A 10 7.30 -1.73 -6.80
CA ILE A 10 8.31 -2.29 -5.89
C ILE A 10 7.97 -1.93 -4.43
N LEU A 11 7.64 -0.67 -4.16
CA LEU A 11 7.25 -0.21 -2.83
C LEU A 11 5.99 -0.92 -2.32
N TYR A 12 4.99 -1.10 -3.20
CA TYR A 12 3.77 -1.83 -2.89
C TYR A 12 4.07 -3.30 -2.52
N ASN A 13 4.81 -4.02 -3.37
CA ASN A 13 5.13 -5.42 -3.12
C ASN A 13 5.95 -5.59 -1.83
N ALA A 14 6.90 -4.69 -1.55
CA ALA A 14 7.64 -4.72 -0.29
C ALA A 14 6.72 -4.48 0.92
N SER A 15 5.73 -3.59 0.79
CA SER A 15 4.77 -3.32 1.85
C SER A 15 3.85 -4.51 2.14
N CYS A 16 3.45 -5.27 1.12
CA CYS A 16 2.71 -6.52 1.27
C CYS A 16 3.50 -7.57 2.07
N VAL A 17 4.81 -7.70 1.81
CA VAL A 17 5.66 -8.61 2.58
C VAL A 17 5.64 -8.27 4.08
N PHE A 18 5.76 -6.98 4.43
CA PHE A 18 5.63 -6.55 5.82
C PHE A 18 4.24 -6.82 6.40
N ALA A 19 3.17 -6.63 5.61
CA ALA A 19 1.80 -6.89 6.05
C ALA A 19 1.59 -8.37 6.41
N VAL A 20 2.07 -9.28 5.54
CA VAL A 20 2.01 -10.73 5.75
C VAL A 20 2.82 -11.18 6.97
N LEU A 21 3.95 -10.52 7.25
CA LEU A 21 4.78 -10.79 8.42
C LEU A 21 4.20 -10.21 9.73
N GLY A 22 3.08 -9.48 9.68
CA GLY A 22 2.47 -8.83 10.85
C GLY A 22 3.15 -7.52 11.25
N GLU A 23 4.10 -7.02 10.44
CA GLU A 23 4.84 -5.78 10.68
C GLU A 23 4.03 -4.57 10.20
N GLY A 24 2.89 -4.33 10.87
CA GLY A 24 1.85 -3.40 10.42
C GLY A 24 2.32 -1.97 10.18
N ASP A 25 3.15 -1.41 11.08
CA ASP A 25 3.65 -0.05 10.91
C ASP A 25 4.58 0.10 9.70
N GLN A 26 5.41 -0.92 9.41
CA GLN A 26 6.29 -0.93 8.24
C GLN A 26 5.48 -1.09 6.95
N ALA A 27 4.49 -1.98 6.96
CA ALA A 27 3.57 -2.19 5.84
C ALA A 27 2.86 -0.89 5.47
N LEU A 28 2.20 -0.24 6.43
CA LEU A 28 1.45 1.00 6.20
C LEU A 28 2.34 2.15 5.73
N THR A 29 3.58 2.23 6.24
CA THR A 29 4.56 3.21 5.79
C THR A 29 4.99 2.94 4.34
N GLY A 30 5.20 1.68 3.98
CA GLY A 30 5.50 1.27 2.60
C GLY A 30 4.36 1.58 1.63
N LEU A 31 3.12 1.26 1.99
CA LEU A 31 1.94 1.57 1.18
C LEU A 31 1.78 3.07 0.97
N GLN A 32 1.96 3.88 2.01
CA GLN A 32 1.92 5.33 1.87
C GLN A 32 2.99 5.83 0.88
N ARG A 33 4.22 5.31 0.96
CA ARG A 33 5.29 5.66 0.01
C ARG A 33 4.97 5.23 -1.40
N ALA A 34 4.36 4.05 -1.59
CA ALA A 34 3.92 3.60 -2.91
C ALA A 34 2.89 4.57 -3.50
N ILE A 35 1.90 5.00 -2.71
CA ILE A 35 0.90 6.01 -3.10
C ILE A 35 1.57 7.33 -3.48
N GLU A 36 2.55 7.79 -2.70
CA GLU A 36 3.32 9.02 -2.99
C GLU A 36 4.19 8.90 -4.24
N ALA A 37 4.65 7.69 -4.56
CA ALA A 37 5.41 7.36 -5.77
C ALA A 37 4.53 7.24 -7.04
N GLY A 38 3.20 7.32 -6.89
CA GLY A 38 2.26 7.27 -7.99
C GLY A 38 1.47 5.97 -8.11
N LEU A 39 1.50 5.11 -7.09
CA LEU A 39 0.65 3.92 -7.04
C LEU A 39 -0.79 4.36 -7.27
N ALA A 40 -1.31 3.94 -8.41
CA ALA A 40 -2.68 4.14 -8.82
C ALA A 40 -3.40 2.81 -8.65
N GLY A 41 -4.49 2.83 -7.91
CA GLY A 41 -5.27 1.63 -7.69
C GLY A 41 -6.63 2.00 -7.18
N GLY A 42 -7.67 1.53 -7.86
CA GLY A 42 -9.04 1.62 -7.36
C GLY A 42 -9.26 0.71 -6.16
N ASP A 43 -10.43 0.07 -6.10
CA ASP A 43 -10.83 -0.74 -4.94
C ASP A 43 -10.00 -2.02 -4.70
N TRP A 44 -9.09 -2.39 -5.60
CA TRP A 44 -8.40 -3.68 -5.55
C TRP A 44 -7.52 -3.86 -4.30
N ILE A 45 -6.87 -2.80 -3.79
CA ILE A 45 -6.03 -2.91 -2.58
C ILE A 45 -6.86 -3.30 -1.36
N SER A 46 -8.12 -2.85 -1.28
CA SER A 46 -9.01 -3.24 -0.19
C SER A 46 -9.45 -4.71 -0.25
N HIS A 47 -9.21 -5.38 -1.38
CA HIS A 47 -9.51 -6.79 -1.60
C HIS A 47 -8.25 -7.67 -1.62
N ASP A 48 -7.06 -7.09 -1.64
CA ASP A 48 -5.81 -7.82 -1.63
C ASP A 48 -5.65 -8.60 -0.30
N PRO A 49 -5.42 -9.92 -0.37
CA PRO A 49 -5.30 -10.77 0.82
C PRO A 49 -4.09 -10.44 1.70
N ASP A 50 -3.03 -9.85 1.14
CA ASP A 50 -1.83 -9.50 1.93
C ASP A 50 -2.16 -8.45 3.01
N TRP A 51 -3.22 -7.67 2.81
CA TRP A 51 -3.69 -6.64 3.74
C TRP A 51 -4.78 -7.13 4.70
N GLU A 52 -5.15 -8.41 4.70
CA GLU A 52 -6.27 -8.93 5.51
C GLU A 52 -6.16 -8.54 6.99
N GLN A 53 -4.96 -8.68 7.58
CA GLN A 53 -4.71 -8.36 9.00
C GLN A 53 -4.77 -6.85 9.32
N LEU A 54 -4.62 -5.99 8.31
CA LEU A 54 -4.57 -4.53 8.45
C LEU A 54 -5.82 -3.84 7.89
N ARG A 55 -6.81 -4.59 7.38
CA ARG A 55 -7.97 -4.06 6.68
C ARG A 55 -8.82 -3.12 7.54
N ASP A 56 -8.95 -3.44 8.82
CA ASP A 56 -9.68 -2.62 9.80
C ASP A 56 -8.80 -1.55 10.46
N HIS A 57 -7.52 -1.46 10.10
CA HIS A 57 -6.61 -0.49 10.68
C HIS A 57 -6.95 0.94 10.17
N PRO A 58 -7.14 1.95 11.04
CA PRO A 58 -7.56 3.29 10.62
C PRO A 58 -6.64 3.94 9.58
N ARG A 59 -5.32 3.74 9.69
CA ARG A 59 -4.35 4.22 8.68
C ARG A 59 -4.55 3.53 7.32
N PHE A 60 -4.85 2.23 7.30
CA PHE A 60 -5.08 1.50 6.03
C PHE A 60 -6.31 2.06 5.32
N GLN A 61 -7.43 2.17 6.05
CA GLN A 61 -8.68 2.74 5.52
C GLN A 61 -8.48 4.16 4.98
N THR A 62 -7.71 4.99 5.68
CA THR A 62 -7.36 6.35 5.23
C THR A 62 -6.58 6.36 3.91
N LEU A 63 -5.61 5.44 3.75
CA LEU A 63 -4.79 5.33 2.55
C LEU A 63 -5.60 4.83 1.35
N VAL A 64 -6.46 3.82 1.54
CA VAL A 64 -7.37 3.32 0.50
C VAL A 64 -8.36 4.41 0.06
N GLU A 65 -8.92 5.17 1.01
CA GLU A 65 -9.82 6.28 0.70
C GLU A 65 -9.11 7.42 -0.07
N ARG A 66 -7.82 7.65 0.21
CA ARG A 66 -7.01 8.60 -0.56
C ARG A 66 -6.85 8.13 -2.01
N LEU A 67 -6.59 6.84 -2.21
CA LEU A 67 -6.46 6.24 -3.54
C LEU A 67 -7.75 6.34 -4.36
N ARG A 68 -8.90 6.03 -3.76
CA ARG A 68 -10.22 6.17 -4.40
C ARG A 68 -10.46 7.59 -4.94
N ARG A 69 -10.16 8.60 -4.13
CA ARG A 69 -10.37 10.02 -4.49
C ARG A 69 -9.38 10.55 -5.52
N SER A 70 -8.23 9.91 -5.70
CA SER A 70 -7.24 10.30 -6.73
C SER A 70 -7.53 9.71 -8.12
N GLN A 71 -8.61 8.94 -8.26
CA GLN A 71 -9.04 8.31 -9.52
C GLN A 71 -10.19 9.07 -10.20
N ASP A 72 -10.73 10.12 -9.56
CA ASP A 72 -11.68 11.09 -10.13
C ASP A 72 -10.96 12.29 -10.75
#